data_AF-A0A091BEP4-F1
#
_entry.id   AF-A0A091BEP4-F1
#
_cell.length_a   1.000
_cell.length_b   1.000
_cell.length_c   1.000
_cell.angle_alpha   90.00
_cell.angle_beta   90.00
_cell.angle_gamma   90.00
#
_symmetry.space_group_name_H-M   'P 1'
#
loop_
_entity.id
_entity.type
_entity.pdbx_description
1 polymer ?
#
loop_
_entity_poly.entity_id
_entity_poly.type
_entity_poly.pdbx_seq_one_letter_code
_entity_poly.pdbx_strand_id
1 'polypeptide(L)'
;MSQTDDAPESPYRLHFEQRPNYLYAVVSGPEDSLEITLAYWREIAVECLTRRATRVLVVDELGGTPMPPEQIAELVKNMQGSGMESVQVAFVEPVMAHVPLMEHGEIFAMESGFNARVFSSVNEAERWLRFGGN
;
A
#
# COMPACT_ATOMS: atom_id res chain seq x y z
N MET A 1 -7.51 -1.38 41.32
CA MET A 1 -6.24 -1.15 40.60
C MET A 1 -6.47 -1.71 39.21
N SER A 2 -6.84 -0.87 38.25
CA SER A 2 -7.06 -1.30 36.87
C SER A 2 -5.71 -1.33 36.20
N GLN A 3 -5.28 -2.54 35.82
CA GLN A 3 -4.09 -2.78 35.05
C GLN A 3 -4.48 -2.52 33.59
N THR A 4 -4.05 -1.38 33.05
CA THR A 4 -4.10 -1.13 31.62
C THR A 4 -3.05 -2.04 31.00
N ASP A 5 -3.48 -3.02 30.21
CA ASP A 5 -2.61 -3.76 29.30
C ASP A 5 -1.99 -2.77 28.31
N ASP A 6 -0.81 -2.26 28.62
CA ASP A 6 0.07 -1.59 27.65
C ASP A 6 0.70 -2.68 26.78
N ALA A 7 -0.12 -3.27 25.90
CA ALA A 7 0.43 -3.82 24.68
C ALA A 7 1.04 -2.64 23.90
N PRO A 8 2.28 -2.75 23.39
CA PRO A 8 2.83 -1.67 22.56
C PRO A 8 1.82 -1.37 21.44
N GLU A 9 1.39 -0.11 21.36
CA GLU A 9 0.51 0.31 20.26
C GLU A 9 1.18 -0.08 18.95
N SER A 10 0.47 -0.84 18.11
CA SER A 10 0.98 -1.27 16.81
C SER A 10 1.47 -0.04 16.04
N PRO A 11 2.67 -0.07 15.43
CA PRO A 11 3.28 1.13 14.82
C PRO A 11 2.46 1.68 13.65
N TYR A 12 1.54 0.88 13.12
CA TYR A 12 0.50 1.28 12.18
C TYR A 12 -0.80 0.54 12.46
N ARG A 13 -1.89 1.03 11.87
CA ARG A 13 -3.20 0.38 11.80
C ARG A 13 -3.59 0.20 10.34
N LEU A 14 -4.14 -0.97 10.03
CA LEU A 14 -4.61 -1.32 8.71
C LEU A 14 -6.12 -1.59 8.76
N HIS A 15 -6.88 -0.90 7.92
CA HIS A 15 -8.32 -1.10 7.81
C HIS A 15 -8.67 -1.62 6.41
N PHE A 16 -9.45 -2.70 6.35
CA PHE A 16 -9.88 -3.32 5.11
C PHE A 16 -11.40 -3.23 4.91
N GLU A 17 -11.82 -2.80 3.73
CA GLU A 17 -13.22 -2.77 3.30
C GLU A 17 -13.34 -3.51 1.96
N GLN A 18 -14.20 -4.52 1.90
CA GLN A 18 -14.51 -5.16 0.61
C GLN A 18 -15.45 -4.27 -0.19
N ARG A 19 -14.98 -3.75 -1.32
CA ARG A 19 -15.81 -3.03 -2.29
C ARG A 19 -16.16 -3.95 -3.47
N PRO A 20 -17.18 -3.62 -4.29
CA PRO A 20 -17.70 -4.56 -5.28
C PRO A 20 -16.65 -5.17 -6.23
N ASN A 21 -15.61 -4.42 -6.62
CA ASN A 21 -14.64 -4.85 -7.62
C ASN A 21 -13.18 -4.83 -7.15
N TYR A 22 -12.91 -4.43 -5.90
CA TYR A 22 -11.56 -4.29 -5.37
C TYR A 22 -11.58 -4.30 -3.84
N LEU A 23 -10.46 -4.65 -3.22
CA LEU A 23 -10.23 -4.48 -1.79
C LEU A 23 -9.78 -3.05 -1.51
N TYR A 24 -10.44 -2.35 -0.59
CA TYR A 24 -9.99 -1.03 -0.14
C TYR A 24 -9.21 -1.20 1.17
N ALA A 25 -7.98 -0.70 1.22
CA ALA A 25 -7.10 -0.74 2.36
C ALA A 25 -6.68 0.69 2.73
N VAL A 26 -6.73 1.03 4.03
CA VAL A 26 -6.18 2.27 4.56
C VAL A 26 -5.13 1.91 5.59
N VAL A 27 -3.90 2.35 5.38
CA VAL A 27 -2.83 2.29 6.39
C VAL A 27 -2.69 3.64 7.04
N SER A 28 -2.57 3.68 8.37
CA SER A 28 -2.39 4.90 9.14
C SER A 28 -1.43 4.67 10.29
N GLY A 29 -0.69 5.71 10.68
CA GLY A 29 0.35 5.59 11.70
C GLY A 29 1.15 6.89 11.81
N PRO A 30 1.90 7.09 12.90
CA PRO A 30 2.64 8.33 13.11
C PRO A 30 3.92 8.45 12.25
N GLU A 31 4.47 7.33 11.78
CA GLU A 31 5.77 7.26 11.09
C GLU A 31 5.74 6.26 9.92
N ASP A 32 6.52 6.55 8.88
CA ASP A 32 6.84 5.64 7.78
C ASP A 32 8.28 5.14 7.91
N SER A 33 8.49 3.86 7.64
CA SER A 33 9.78 3.21 7.54
C SER A 33 9.66 1.95 6.68
N LEU A 34 10.80 1.47 6.16
CA LEU A 34 10.82 0.22 5.41
C LEU A 34 10.24 -0.97 6.19
N GLU A 35 10.47 -1.04 7.49
CA GLU A 35 9.94 -2.11 8.35
C GLU A 35 8.41 -2.06 8.44
N ILE A 36 7.86 -0.87 8.74
CA ILE A 36 6.41 -0.63 8.78
C ILE A 36 5.78 -0.95 7.43
N THR A 37 6.41 -0.47 6.36
CA THR A 37 5.89 -0.61 5.00
C THR A 37 5.90 -2.06 4.52
N LEU A 38 6.97 -2.81 4.81
CA LEU A 38 7.00 -4.25 4.56
C LEU A 38 5.95 -5.01 5.36
N ALA A 39 5.73 -4.64 6.61
CA ALA A 39 4.78 -5.31 7.48
C ALA A 39 3.35 -5.17 6.95
N TYR A 40 2.90 -3.94 6.66
CA TYR A 40 1.53 -3.75 6.17
C TYR A 40 1.34 -4.31 4.75
N TRP A 41 2.33 -4.24 3.85
CA TRP A 41 2.18 -4.82 2.51
C TRP A 41 2.04 -6.34 2.53
N ARG A 42 2.72 -7.02 3.47
CA ARG A 42 2.54 -8.46 3.70
C ARG A 42 1.13 -8.77 4.18
N GLU A 43 0.57 -7.96 5.08
CA GLU A 43 -0.82 -8.10 5.51
C GLU A 43 -1.81 -7.88 4.35
N ILE A 44 -1.59 -6.86 3.53
CA ILE A 44 -2.40 -6.62 2.32
C ILE A 44 -2.34 -7.82 1.38
N ALA A 45 -1.15 -8.40 1.15
CA ALA A 45 -0.99 -9.58 0.30
C ALA A 45 -1.78 -10.79 0.83
N VAL A 46 -1.70 -11.04 2.14
CA VAL A 46 -2.49 -12.10 2.81
C VAL A 46 -3.98 -11.83 2.67
N GLU A 47 -4.42 -10.59 2.84
CA GLU A 47 -5.84 -10.24 2.76
C GLU A 47 -6.38 -10.37 1.32
N CYS A 48 -5.59 -9.92 0.33
CA CYS A 48 -5.88 -10.11 -1.09
C CYS A 48 -6.03 -11.60 -1.44
N LEU A 49 -5.09 -12.43 -0.98
CA LEU A 49 -5.16 -13.88 -1.17
C LEU A 49 -6.42 -14.48 -0.52
N THR A 50 -6.67 -14.13 0.74
CA THR A 50 -7.81 -14.63 1.53
C THR A 50 -9.15 -14.30 0.88
N ARG A 51 -9.30 -13.08 0.37
CA ARG A 51 -10.52 -12.60 -0.30
C ARG A 51 -10.56 -12.91 -1.79
N ARG A 52 -9.49 -13.47 -2.35
CA ARG A 52 -9.28 -13.64 -3.79
C ARG A 52 -9.43 -12.32 -4.57
N ALA A 53 -9.00 -11.22 -3.95
CA ALA A 53 -9.03 -9.91 -4.57
C ALA A 53 -7.93 -9.82 -5.64
N THR A 54 -8.32 -9.50 -6.87
CA THR A 54 -7.40 -9.25 -7.99
C THR A 54 -7.09 -7.77 -8.19
N ARG A 55 -7.70 -6.91 -7.37
CA ARG A 55 -7.58 -5.46 -7.39
C ARG A 55 -7.59 -4.93 -5.98
N VAL A 56 -6.70 -4.00 -5.66
CA VAL A 56 -6.64 -3.32 -4.36
C VAL A 56 -6.40 -1.83 -4.54
N LEU A 57 -7.10 -1.03 -3.74
CA LEU A 57 -6.82 0.39 -3.55
C LEU A 57 -6.23 0.55 -2.15
N VAL A 58 -5.01 1.04 -2.06
CA VAL A 58 -4.31 1.31 -0.80
C VAL A 58 -4.20 2.81 -0.62
N VAL A 59 -4.67 3.34 0.50
CA VAL A 59 -4.49 4.74 0.89
C VAL A 59 -3.45 4.80 1.99
N ASP A 60 -2.40 5.57 1.75
CA ASP A 60 -1.34 5.80 2.72
C ASP A 60 -1.63 7.05 3.54
N GLU A 61 -1.96 6.86 4.81
CA GLU A 61 -2.12 7.91 5.81
C GLU A 61 -1.04 7.82 6.89
N LEU A 62 0.13 7.27 6.55
CA LEU A 62 1.31 7.30 7.42
C LEU A 62 1.85 8.73 7.53
N GLY A 63 2.21 9.12 8.76
CA GLY A 63 2.95 10.34 9.04
C GLY A 63 4.44 10.18 8.78
N GLY A 64 5.17 11.29 8.92
CA GLY A 64 6.62 11.30 8.81
C GLY A 64 7.13 11.65 7.42
N THR A 65 8.40 11.32 7.17
CA THR A 65 9.06 11.56 5.88
C THR A 65 8.90 10.32 5.01
N PRO A 66 8.51 10.48 3.73
CA PRO A 66 8.34 9.33 2.84
C PRO A 66 9.68 8.60 2.65
N MET A 67 9.60 7.28 2.51
CA MET A 67 10.77 6.46 2.23
C MET A 67 11.57 6.93 1.01
N PRO A 68 12.91 6.97 1.08
CA PRO A 68 13.74 7.35 -0.06
C PRO A 68 13.75 6.26 -1.16
N PRO A 69 14.13 6.59 -2.40
CA PRO A 69 14.09 5.68 -3.55
C PRO A 69 14.72 4.30 -3.33
N GLU A 70 15.86 4.26 -2.64
CA GLU A 70 16.59 3.03 -2.36
C GLU A 70 15.80 2.07 -1.47
N GLN A 71 15.03 2.58 -0.52
CA GLN A 71 14.17 1.77 0.35
C GLN A 71 12.93 1.30 -0.41
N ILE A 72 12.41 2.10 -1.34
CA ILE A 72 11.33 1.66 -2.23
C ILE A 72 11.79 0.49 -3.11
N ALA A 73 13.00 0.58 -3.68
CA ALA A 73 13.57 -0.52 -4.45
C ALA A 73 13.78 -1.78 -3.59
N GLU A 74 14.18 -1.62 -2.33
CA GLU A 74 14.29 -2.72 -1.37
C GLU A 74 12.92 -3.33 -1.02
N LEU A 75 11.90 -2.51 -0.81
CA LEU A 75 10.51 -2.94 -0.61
C LEU A 75 10.04 -3.80 -1.78
N VAL A 76 10.19 -3.32 -3.02
CA VAL A 76 9.76 -4.04 -4.22
C VAL A 76 10.43 -5.41 -4.32
N LYS A 77 11.75 -5.48 -4.08
CA LYS A 77 12.49 -6.75 -4.06
C LYS A 77 11.97 -7.71 -2.99
N ASN A 78 11.71 -7.21 -1.79
CA ASN A 78 11.21 -8.03 -0.68
C ASN A 78 9.77 -8.52 -0.91
N MET A 79 8.98 -7.82 -1.73
CA MET A 79 7.62 -8.21 -2.08
C MET A 79 7.55 -9.17 -3.27
N GLN A 80 8.67 -9.47 -3.95
CA GLN A 80 8.69 -10.45 -5.03
C GLN A 80 8.30 -11.84 -4.51
N GLY A 81 7.46 -12.56 -5.27
CA GLY A 81 6.89 -13.84 -4.92
C GLY A 81 5.75 -13.78 -3.91
N SER A 82 5.30 -12.59 -3.49
CA SER A 82 4.17 -12.44 -2.55
C SER A 82 2.81 -12.74 -3.18
N GLY A 83 2.72 -12.79 -4.51
CA GLY A 83 1.48 -12.94 -5.26
C GLY A 83 0.83 -11.61 -5.62
N MET A 84 1.34 -10.49 -5.09
CA MET A 84 0.89 -9.14 -5.43
C MET A 84 1.18 -8.76 -6.89
N GLU A 85 2.08 -9.47 -7.57
CA GLU A 85 2.32 -9.33 -9.02
C GLU A 85 1.07 -9.65 -9.85
N SER A 86 0.16 -10.47 -9.31
CA SER A 86 -1.12 -10.81 -9.92
C SER A 86 -2.27 -9.87 -9.54
N VAL A 87 -2.01 -8.91 -8.66
CA VAL A 87 -3.00 -7.96 -8.14
C VAL A 87 -2.78 -6.60 -8.80
N GLN A 88 -3.84 -6.00 -9.32
CA GLN A 88 -3.81 -4.62 -9.77
C GLN A 88 -3.87 -3.68 -8.57
N VAL A 89 -2.79 -2.94 -8.32
CA VAL A 89 -2.61 -2.08 -7.14
C VAL A 89 -2.77 -0.62 -7.53
N ALA A 90 -3.72 0.07 -6.91
CA ALA A 90 -3.78 1.53 -6.92
C ALA A 90 -3.33 2.05 -5.56
N PHE A 91 -2.22 2.77 -5.51
CA PHE A 91 -1.66 3.36 -4.30
C PHE A 91 -1.96 4.85 -4.28
N VAL A 92 -2.55 5.36 -3.20
CA VAL A 92 -2.90 6.77 -3.03
C VAL A 92 -1.98 7.39 -2.00
N GLU A 93 -1.20 8.37 -2.44
CA GLU A 93 -0.38 9.24 -1.59
C GLU A 93 -1.09 10.60 -1.49
N PRO A 94 -1.73 10.92 -0.36
CA PRO A 94 -2.51 12.15 -0.18
C PRO A 94 -1.63 13.41 -0.08
N VAL A 95 -0.34 13.28 0.24
CA VAL A 95 0.58 14.41 0.35
C VAL A 95 1.21 14.70 -1.01
N MET A 96 0.73 15.75 -1.68
CA MET A 96 1.15 16.11 -3.05
C MET A 96 2.66 16.27 -3.22
N ALA A 97 3.38 16.71 -2.18
CA ALA A 97 4.83 16.87 -2.23
C ALA A 97 5.59 15.53 -2.35
N HIS A 98 4.96 14.41 -1.96
CA HIS A 98 5.56 13.08 -2.00
C HIS A 98 5.32 12.35 -3.33
N VAL A 99 4.32 12.78 -4.12
CA VAL A 99 3.92 12.12 -5.38
C VAL A 99 5.10 11.91 -6.35
N PRO A 100 5.99 12.90 -6.62
CA PRO A 100 7.10 12.70 -7.55
C PRO A 100 8.10 11.60 -7.10
N LEU A 101 8.25 11.42 -5.79
CA LEU A 101 9.09 10.36 -5.21
C LEU A 101 8.42 9.00 -5.38
N MET A 102 7.11 8.93 -5.14
CA MET A 102 6.32 7.71 -5.30
C MET A 102 6.21 7.27 -6.78
N GLU A 103 6.13 8.20 -7.73
CA GLU A 103 6.16 7.91 -9.17
C GLU A 103 7.45 7.19 -9.60
N HIS A 104 8.58 7.49 -8.96
CA HIS A 104 9.82 6.77 -9.20
C HIS A 104 9.72 5.31 -8.70
N GLY A 105 9.07 5.12 -7.54
CA GLY A 105 8.73 3.80 -7.01
C GLY A 105 7.81 3.00 -7.92
N GLU A 106 6.82 3.64 -8.52
CA GLU A 106 5.91 3.02 -9.50
C GLU A 106 6.69 2.41 -10.67
N ILE A 107 7.63 3.16 -11.25
CA ILE A 107 8.45 2.69 -12.38
C ILE A 107 9.21 1.42 -11.98
N PHE A 108 9.87 1.41 -10.82
CA PHE A 108 10.60 0.23 -10.35
C PHE A 108 9.69 -0.97 -10.07
N ALA A 109 8.51 -0.74 -9.48
CA ALA A 109 7.53 -1.80 -9.25
C ALA A 109 7.06 -2.41 -10.58
N MET A 110 6.74 -1.57 -11.57
CA MET A 110 6.32 -2.00 -12.90
C MET A 110 7.43 -2.77 -13.63
N GLU A 111 8.67 -2.27 -13.61
CA GLU A 111 9.83 -2.97 -14.20
C GLU A 111 10.11 -4.31 -13.52
N SER A 112 9.72 -4.46 -12.26
CA SER A 112 9.85 -5.69 -11.47
C SER A 112 8.66 -6.66 -11.63
N GLY A 113 7.71 -6.35 -12.50
CA GLY A 113 6.57 -7.22 -12.84
C GLY A 113 5.29 -6.97 -12.04
N PHE A 114 5.24 -5.95 -11.19
CA PHE A 114 4.02 -5.57 -10.48
C PHE A 114 3.10 -4.73 -11.38
N ASN A 115 1.79 -4.84 -11.15
CA ASN A 115 0.79 -3.96 -11.77
C ASN A 115 0.34 -2.90 -10.78
N ALA A 116 1.20 -1.90 -10.54
CA ALA A 116 0.96 -0.82 -9.58
C ALA A 116 0.89 0.54 -10.28
N ARG A 117 0.07 1.44 -9.74
CA ARG A 117 0.06 2.87 -10.07
C ARG A 117 -0.15 3.74 -8.86
N VAL A 118 0.51 4.89 -8.83
CA VAL A 118 0.40 5.92 -7.80
C VAL A 118 -0.62 6.98 -8.22
N PHE A 119 -1.43 7.43 -7.26
CA PHE A 119 -2.47 8.44 -7.46
C PHE A 119 -2.42 9.49 -6.37
N SER A 120 -2.84 10.70 -6.74
CA SER A 120 -2.98 11.84 -5.83
C SER A 120 -4.30 11.82 -5.03
N SER A 121 -5.27 11.00 -5.46
CA SER A 121 -6.58 10.94 -4.85
C SER A 121 -7.26 9.58 -5.02
N VAL A 122 -8.10 9.23 -4.05
CA VAL A 122 -8.92 8.01 -4.07
C VAL A 122 -9.83 7.98 -5.31
N ASN A 123 -10.42 9.12 -5.70
CA ASN A 123 -11.32 9.18 -6.85
C ASN A 123 -10.61 8.83 -8.18
N GLU A 124 -9.36 9.23 -8.35
CA GLU A 124 -8.57 8.86 -9.55
C GLU A 124 -8.21 7.38 -9.55
N ALA A 125 -7.72 6.89 -8.41
CA ALA A 125 -7.41 5.48 -8.20
C ALA A 125 -8.62 4.58 -8.48
N GLU A 126 -9.80 4.92 -7.96
CA GLU A 126 -11.02 4.17 -8.20
C GLU A 126 -11.42 4.12 -9.67
N ARG A 127 -11.29 5.24 -10.40
CA ARG A 127 -11.60 5.27 -11.84
C ARG A 127 -10.65 4.35 -12.60
N TRP A 128 -9.37 4.37 -12.26
CA TRP A 128 -8.38 3.49 -12.88
C TRP A 128 -8.62 2.02 -12.56
N LEU A 129 -8.95 1.66 -11.32
CA LEU A 129 -9.30 0.29 -10.96
C LEU A 129 -10.57 -0.21 -11.66
N ARG A 130 -11.48 0.69 -12.04
CA ARG A 130 -12.72 0.32 -12.77
C ARG A 130 -12.49 0.18 -14.27
N PHE A 131 -11.71 1.07 -14.89
CA PHE A 131 -11.68 1.22 -16.35
C PHE A 131 -10.27 1.20 -16.97
N GLY A 132 -9.22 1.34 -16.17
CA GLY A 132 -7.83 1.52 -16.63
C GLY A 132 -6.95 0.28 -16.51
N GLY A 133 -7.48 -0.83 -15.97
CA GLY A 133 -6.81 -2.14 -16.04
C GLY A 133 -7.03 -2.77 -17.40
N ASN A 134 -5.95 -3.19 -18.04
CA ASN A 134 -5.95 -3.87 -19.34
C ASN A 134 -6.03 -5.39 -19.14
#